data_AF-A0A1F7RU79-F1
#
_entry.id   AF-A0A1F7RU79-F1
#
_cell.length_a   1.000
_cell.length_b   1.000
_cell.length_c   1.000
_cell.angle_alpha   90.00
_cell.angle_beta   90.00
_cell.angle_gamma   90.00
#
_symmetry.space_group_name_H-M   'P 1'
#
loop_
_entity.id
_entity.type
_entity.pdbx_description
1 polymer ?
#
loop_
_entity_poly.entity_id
_entity_poly.type
_entity_poly.pdbx_seq_one_letter_code
_entity_poly.pdbx_strand_id
1 'polypeptide(L)'
;MQKNKILLILISLMLIIPLISCEGQKKKKEYQKHLSQGEKFYSESDFEKAIAEFKLAAEIKPKSDEAYQNIAVCYSNLFLTLTDPSQKSKAVEAANNAITYYQKVVELKPKDAAEAQLNISNEYAKIGNLYMNDGQFPDAMPYLKKRVEIDPNNAEGYYTIGVLNWGLCFDNRKLYNILSMKDYINNIKAKENSLQQISRASEIGKEAALQVLDAINTDEGTILGKLDKKALISQIASIPKIKKEYGEKAVDCITSSPQDILSCIGKIEGINPEEVKKIRSILSKSPENLSNYIPLAVNGVNKNAAAKAMDKIIDLVKYEAIDDGLKSLNKSVELNKNYPDAYNYIVLLYVEKIKIEKDKSKQDEDINIAADNAAKASKLRDPGKTDDIINKEVEGFKKAVDKVRGKGRTES
;
A
#
# COMPACT_ATOMS: atom_id res chain seq x y z
N MET A 1 -72.66 1.43 -22.05
CA MET A 1 -71.44 2.20 -21.67
C MET A 1 -70.22 1.35 -21.33
N GLN A 2 -70.35 0.23 -20.59
CA GLN A 2 -69.20 -0.56 -20.11
C GLN A 2 -68.45 -1.34 -21.23
N LYS A 3 -69.17 -1.88 -22.24
CA LYS A 3 -68.57 -2.55 -23.41
C LYS A 3 -67.71 -1.60 -24.27
N ASN A 4 -68.13 -0.35 -24.45
CA ASN A 4 -67.39 0.64 -25.23
C ASN A 4 -66.11 1.09 -24.51
N LYS A 5 -66.09 1.11 -23.17
CA LYS A 5 -64.87 1.39 -22.39
C LYS A 5 -63.85 0.26 -22.50
N ILE A 6 -64.27 -1.01 -22.46
CA ILE A 6 -63.38 -2.16 -22.63
C ILE A 6 -62.80 -2.20 -24.06
N LEU A 7 -63.62 -1.91 -25.08
CA LEU A 7 -63.18 -1.84 -26.48
C LEU A 7 -62.17 -0.71 -26.71
N LEU A 8 -62.38 0.47 -26.11
CA LEU A 8 -61.43 1.58 -26.16
C LEU A 8 -60.10 1.25 -25.46
N ILE A 9 -60.14 0.55 -24.32
CA ILE A 9 -58.93 0.08 -23.61
C ILE A 9 -58.16 -0.93 -24.47
N LEU A 10 -58.84 -1.90 -25.10
CA LEU A 10 -58.22 -2.90 -25.97
C LEU A 10 -57.61 -2.29 -27.24
N ILE A 11 -58.27 -1.30 -27.87
CA ILE A 11 -57.73 -0.57 -29.02
C ILE A 11 -56.53 0.29 -28.60
N SER A 12 -56.57 0.92 -27.43
CA SER A 12 -55.42 1.67 -26.90
C SER A 12 -54.22 0.76 -26.62
N LEU A 13 -54.43 -0.43 -26.07
CA LEU A 13 -53.39 -1.44 -25.84
C LEU A 13 -52.81 -1.97 -27.17
N MET A 14 -53.64 -2.18 -28.20
CA MET A 14 -53.16 -2.61 -29.53
C MET A 14 -52.29 -1.56 -30.23
N LEU A 15 -52.45 -0.27 -29.95
CA LEU A 15 -51.60 0.80 -30.49
C LEU A 15 -50.31 1.02 -29.67
N ILE A 16 -50.34 0.73 -28.37
CA ILE A 16 -49.20 0.89 -27.46
C ILE A 16 -48.17 -0.26 -27.62
N ILE A 17 -48.62 -1.49 -27.87
CA ILE A 17 -47.72 -2.66 -28.01
C ILE A 17 -46.73 -2.54 -29.20
N PRO A 18 -47.13 -2.09 -30.41
CA PRO A 18 -46.20 -1.85 -31.52
C PRO A 18 -45.20 -0.72 -31.26
N LEU A 19 -45.62 0.35 -30.57
CA LEU A 19 -44.77 1.49 -30.24
C LEU A 19 -43.65 1.08 -29.25
N ILE A 20 -44.00 0.33 -28.20
CA ILE A 20 -43.03 -0.23 -27.24
C ILE A 20 -42.06 -1.20 -27.93
N SER A 21 -42.56 -2.04 -28.84
CA SER A 21 -41.73 -2.96 -29.62
C SER A 21 -40.76 -2.22 -30.55
N CYS A 22 -41.18 -1.12 -31.18
CA CYS A 22 -40.34 -0.33 -32.06
C CYS A 22 -39.24 0.44 -31.29
N GLU A 23 -39.58 1.03 -30.14
CA GLU A 23 -38.59 1.73 -29.28
C GLU A 23 -37.57 0.76 -28.69
N GLY A 24 -38.00 -0.43 -28.25
CA GLY A 24 -37.11 -1.48 -27.77
C GLY A 24 -36.13 -1.99 -28.84
N GLN A 25 -36.58 -2.13 -30.09
CA GLN A 25 -35.71 -2.49 -31.21
C GLN A 25 -34.70 -1.37 -31.55
N LYS A 26 -35.12 -0.10 -31.47
CA LYS A 26 -34.23 1.04 -31.68
C LYS A 26 -33.12 1.07 -30.62
N LYS A 27 -33.47 0.98 -29.33
CA LYS A 27 -32.50 0.91 -28.22
C LYS A 27 -31.56 -0.29 -28.34
N LYS A 28 -32.04 -1.45 -28.79
CA LYS A 28 -31.19 -2.62 -29.04
C LYS A 28 -30.15 -2.37 -30.14
N LYS A 29 -30.54 -1.73 -31.25
CA LYS A 29 -29.61 -1.39 -32.34
C LYS A 29 -28.60 -0.34 -31.91
N GLU A 30 -29.04 0.66 -31.16
CA GLU A 30 -28.18 1.73 -30.62
C GLU A 30 -27.15 1.20 -29.63
N TYR A 31 -27.57 0.32 -28.71
CA TYR A 31 -26.66 -0.42 -27.82
C TYR A 31 -25.57 -1.16 -28.59
N GLN A 32 -25.96 -1.96 -29.61
CA GLN A 32 -25.00 -2.73 -30.40
C GLN A 32 -24.06 -1.84 -31.21
N LYS A 33 -24.55 -0.70 -31.71
CA LYS A 33 -23.72 0.28 -32.40
C LYS A 33 -22.61 0.81 -31.47
N HIS A 34 -22.97 1.24 -30.26
CA HIS A 34 -22.01 1.74 -29.29
C HIS A 34 -21.01 0.66 -28.84
N LEU A 35 -21.45 -0.59 -28.67
CA LEU A 35 -20.53 -1.70 -28.42
C LEU A 35 -19.51 -1.87 -29.56
N SER A 36 -19.96 -1.98 -30.81
CA SER A 36 -19.05 -2.17 -31.95
C SER A 36 -18.11 -0.98 -32.18
N GLN A 37 -18.56 0.25 -31.89
CA GLN A 37 -17.70 1.44 -31.94
C GLN A 37 -16.64 1.41 -30.83
N GLY A 38 -17.04 1.05 -29.60
CA GLY A 38 -16.11 0.87 -28.49
C GLY A 38 -15.07 -0.21 -28.76
N GLU A 39 -15.48 -1.36 -29.31
CA GLU A 39 -14.58 -2.46 -29.71
C GLU A 39 -13.58 -2.02 -30.78
N LYS A 40 -14.04 -1.22 -31.75
CA LYS A 40 -13.15 -0.64 -32.77
C LYS A 40 -12.07 0.25 -32.12
N PHE A 41 -12.47 1.21 -31.28
CA PHE A 41 -11.51 2.08 -30.58
C PHE A 41 -10.57 1.28 -29.66
N TYR A 42 -11.10 0.24 -29.00
CA TYR A 42 -10.28 -0.66 -28.19
C TYR A 42 -9.21 -1.37 -29.02
N SER A 43 -9.56 -1.87 -30.21
CA SER A 43 -8.60 -2.51 -31.13
C SER A 43 -7.53 -1.54 -31.65
N GLU A 44 -7.85 -0.25 -31.69
CA GLU A 44 -6.93 0.85 -32.03
C GLU A 44 -6.13 1.34 -30.81
N SER A 45 -6.33 0.74 -29.62
CA SER A 45 -5.77 1.17 -28.32
C SER A 45 -6.17 2.59 -27.89
N ASP A 46 -7.22 3.16 -28.49
CA ASP A 46 -7.82 4.44 -28.09
C ASP A 46 -8.81 4.20 -26.94
N PHE A 47 -8.27 3.87 -25.76
CA PHE A 47 -9.05 3.41 -24.61
C PHE A 47 -10.02 4.48 -24.11
N GLU A 48 -9.67 5.76 -24.18
CA GLU A 48 -10.53 6.86 -23.77
C GLU A 48 -11.80 6.96 -24.64
N LYS A 49 -11.66 6.86 -25.98
CA LYS A 49 -12.85 6.82 -26.86
C LYS A 49 -13.63 5.53 -26.69
N ALA A 50 -12.97 4.39 -26.49
CA ALA A 50 -13.64 3.13 -26.21
C ALA A 50 -14.50 3.23 -24.93
N ILE A 51 -13.94 3.81 -23.85
CA ILE A 51 -14.67 4.07 -22.59
C ILE A 51 -15.90 4.94 -22.84
N ALA A 52 -15.79 6.00 -23.64
CA ALA A 52 -16.92 6.88 -23.95
C ALA A 52 -18.06 6.13 -24.65
N GLU A 53 -17.74 5.32 -25.66
CA GLU A 53 -18.74 4.52 -26.39
C GLU A 53 -19.37 3.44 -25.50
N PHE A 54 -18.59 2.73 -24.69
CA PHE A 54 -19.13 1.73 -23.78
C PHE A 54 -19.98 2.34 -22.66
N LYS A 55 -19.69 3.56 -22.21
CA LYS A 55 -20.56 4.29 -21.27
C LYS A 55 -21.92 4.60 -21.88
N LEU A 56 -21.97 5.02 -23.15
CA LEU A 56 -23.24 5.21 -23.87
C LEU A 56 -24.01 3.88 -23.98
N ALA A 57 -23.33 2.77 -24.25
CA ALA A 57 -23.97 1.45 -24.23
C ALA A 57 -24.55 1.10 -22.84
N ALA A 58 -23.82 1.39 -21.77
CA ALA A 58 -24.28 1.18 -20.40
C ALA A 58 -25.48 2.07 -20.02
N GLU A 59 -25.57 3.29 -20.53
CA GLU A 59 -26.74 4.16 -20.34
C GLU A 59 -28.00 3.59 -21.00
N ILE A 60 -27.86 2.99 -22.18
CA ILE A 60 -28.98 2.37 -22.91
C ILE A 60 -29.45 1.08 -22.23
N LYS A 61 -28.51 0.27 -21.72
CA LYS A 61 -28.79 -0.97 -20.99
C LYS A 61 -28.03 -1.04 -19.65
N PRO A 62 -28.54 -0.38 -18.60
CA PRO A 62 -27.86 -0.30 -17.30
C PRO A 62 -27.85 -1.62 -16.51
N LYS A 63 -28.48 -2.67 -17.03
CA LYS A 63 -28.46 -4.03 -16.46
C LYS A 63 -27.63 -5.01 -17.29
N SER A 64 -26.92 -4.53 -18.30
CA SER A 64 -25.99 -5.34 -19.10
C SER A 64 -24.61 -5.29 -18.45
N ASP A 65 -24.10 -6.44 -18.04
CA ASP A 65 -22.75 -6.56 -17.48
C ASP A 65 -21.66 -6.37 -18.55
N GLU A 66 -21.92 -6.77 -19.79
CA GLU A 66 -21.00 -6.67 -20.94
C GLU A 66 -20.43 -5.25 -21.12
N ALA A 67 -21.29 -4.22 -21.07
CA ALA A 67 -20.84 -2.84 -21.21
C ALA A 67 -19.94 -2.42 -20.04
N TYR A 68 -20.28 -2.80 -18.80
CA TYR A 68 -19.46 -2.49 -17.63
C TYR A 68 -18.13 -3.27 -17.62
N GLN A 69 -18.14 -4.52 -18.08
CA GLN A 69 -16.93 -5.31 -18.26
C GLN A 69 -16.00 -4.67 -19.28
N ASN A 70 -16.52 -4.24 -20.43
CA ASN A 70 -15.74 -3.56 -21.46
C ASN A 70 -15.16 -2.22 -20.96
N ILE A 71 -15.92 -1.44 -20.18
CA ILE A 71 -15.42 -0.22 -19.54
C ILE A 71 -14.26 -0.55 -18.59
N ALA A 72 -14.43 -1.56 -17.73
CA ALA A 72 -13.42 -1.96 -16.75
C ALA A 72 -12.13 -2.42 -17.43
N VAL A 73 -12.24 -3.21 -18.51
CA VAL A 73 -11.11 -3.67 -19.33
C VAL A 73 -10.40 -2.48 -19.99
N CYS A 74 -11.12 -1.49 -20.51
CA CYS A 74 -10.48 -0.30 -21.09
C CYS A 74 -9.71 0.50 -20.03
N TYR A 75 -10.27 0.72 -18.84
CA TYR A 75 -9.54 1.38 -17.75
C TYR A 75 -8.32 0.57 -17.30
N SER A 76 -8.45 -0.75 -17.24
CA SER A 76 -7.37 -1.70 -16.91
C SER A 76 -6.21 -1.61 -17.90
N ASN A 77 -6.50 -1.41 -19.20
CA ASN A 77 -5.49 -1.21 -20.24
C ASN A 77 -4.94 0.22 -20.27
N LEU A 78 -5.79 1.23 -20.02
CA LEU A 78 -5.35 2.62 -19.86
C LEU A 78 -4.31 2.75 -18.75
N PHE A 79 -4.46 2.04 -17.64
CA PHE A 79 -3.40 1.95 -16.61
C PHE A 79 -2.05 1.55 -17.20
N LEU A 80 -2.02 0.58 -18.11
CA LEU A 80 -0.78 0.02 -18.68
C LEU A 80 -0.11 1.00 -19.66
N THR A 81 -0.84 1.95 -20.25
CA THR A 81 -0.25 2.98 -21.12
C THR A 81 0.37 4.13 -20.31
N LEU A 82 -0.08 4.33 -19.06
CA LEU A 82 0.36 5.39 -18.14
C LEU A 82 1.69 5.02 -17.46
N THR A 83 2.74 4.89 -18.26
CA THR A 83 4.08 4.47 -17.83
C THR A 83 4.96 5.60 -17.29
N ASP A 84 4.62 6.85 -17.57
CA ASP A 84 5.34 8.02 -17.05
C ASP A 84 5.06 8.19 -15.54
N PRO A 85 6.10 8.22 -14.68
CA PRO A 85 5.94 8.46 -13.24
C PRO A 85 5.15 9.73 -12.89
N SER A 86 5.19 10.77 -13.73
CA SER A 86 4.41 12.01 -13.53
C SER A 86 2.89 11.77 -13.60
N GLN A 87 2.47 10.67 -14.23
CA GLN A 87 1.08 10.29 -14.44
C GLN A 87 0.59 9.25 -13.43
N LYS A 88 1.37 8.97 -12.38
CA LYS A 88 1.01 8.02 -11.31
C LYS A 88 -0.40 8.21 -10.78
N SER A 89 -0.82 9.45 -10.52
CA SER A 89 -2.19 9.75 -10.03
C SER A 89 -3.26 9.30 -11.02
N LYS A 90 -3.03 9.50 -12.32
CA LYS A 90 -3.94 9.05 -13.38
C LYS A 90 -3.95 7.53 -13.50
N ALA A 91 -2.81 6.86 -13.32
CA ALA A 91 -2.74 5.42 -13.32
C ALA A 91 -3.55 4.83 -12.15
N VAL A 92 -3.35 5.35 -10.93
CA VAL A 92 -4.15 4.95 -9.77
C VAL A 92 -5.65 5.21 -9.99
N GLU A 93 -6.01 6.34 -10.59
CA GLU A 93 -7.40 6.64 -10.95
C GLU A 93 -7.97 5.63 -11.96
N ALA A 94 -7.21 5.28 -13.01
CA ALA A 94 -7.62 4.29 -14.00
C ALA A 94 -7.88 2.92 -13.36
N ALA A 95 -6.96 2.42 -12.51
CA ALA A 95 -7.16 1.15 -11.82
C ALA A 95 -8.36 1.18 -10.84
N ASN A 96 -8.57 2.29 -10.12
CA ASN A 96 -9.74 2.46 -9.25
C ASN A 96 -11.06 2.50 -10.04
N ASN A 97 -11.07 3.13 -11.21
CA ASN A 97 -12.21 3.09 -12.11
C ASN A 97 -12.46 1.66 -12.62
N ALA A 98 -11.42 0.91 -13.00
CA ALA A 98 -11.55 -0.50 -13.37
C ALA A 98 -12.18 -1.33 -12.23
N ILE A 99 -11.70 -1.18 -10.99
CA ILE A 99 -12.29 -1.81 -9.79
C ILE A 99 -13.78 -1.46 -9.67
N THR A 100 -14.13 -0.18 -9.78
CA THR A 100 -15.52 0.29 -9.67
C THR A 100 -16.43 -0.37 -10.70
N TYR A 101 -15.97 -0.49 -11.96
CA TYR A 101 -16.76 -1.09 -13.02
C TYR A 101 -16.81 -2.62 -12.95
N TYR A 102 -15.74 -3.29 -12.52
CA TYR A 102 -15.82 -4.73 -12.19
C TYR A 102 -16.75 -4.99 -11.01
N GLN A 103 -16.78 -4.14 -9.99
CA GLN A 103 -17.75 -4.26 -8.90
C GLN A 103 -19.19 -4.18 -9.40
N LYS A 104 -19.47 -3.33 -10.41
CA LYS A 104 -20.79 -3.32 -11.08
C LYS A 104 -21.11 -4.65 -11.79
N VAL A 105 -20.12 -5.28 -12.42
CA VAL A 105 -20.29 -6.63 -13.00
C VAL A 105 -20.64 -7.65 -11.91
N VAL A 106 -19.93 -7.63 -10.78
CA VAL A 106 -20.21 -8.50 -9.62
C VAL A 106 -21.62 -8.27 -9.07
N GLU A 107 -22.06 -7.01 -8.96
CA GLU A 107 -23.43 -6.66 -8.52
C GLU A 107 -24.51 -7.20 -9.46
N LEU A 108 -24.28 -7.15 -10.78
CA LEU A 108 -25.23 -7.58 -11.79
C LEU A 108 -25.28 -9.11 -11.95
N LYS A 109 -24.14 -9.79 -11.79
CA LYS A 109 -23.99 -11.24 -11.96
C LYS A 109 -23.32 -11.90 -10.75
N PRO A 110 -23.91 -11.84 -9.54
CA PRO A 110 -23.24 -12.32 -8.32
C PRO A 110 -22.93 -13.82 -8.33
N LYS A 111 -23.66 -14.63 -9.12
CA LYS A 111 -23.44 -16.07 -9.27
C LYS A 111 -22.37 -16.43 -10.32
N ASP A 112 -21.97 -15.48 -11.15
CA ASP A 112 -21.04 -15.64 -12.26
C ASP A 112 -19.99 -14.51 -12.24
N ALA A 113 -19.51 -14.21 -11.03
CA ALA A 113 -18.68 -13.06 -10.73
C ALA A 113 -17.19 -13.41 -10.53
N ALA A 114 -16.82 -14.68 -10.65
CA ALA A 114 -15.48 -15.16 -10.30
C ALA A 114 -14.38 -14.46 -11.11
N GLU A 115 -14.60 -14.28 -12.42
CA GLU A 115 -13.66 -13.56 -13.30
C GLU A 115 -13.56 -12.08 -12.91
N ALA A 116 -14.70 -11.41 -12.68
CA ALA A 116 -14.71 -10.01 -12.26
C ALA A 116 -14.04 -9.81 -10.88
N GLN A 117 -14.22 -10.74 -9.95
CA GLN A 117 -13.54 -10.74 -8.65
C GLN A 117 -12.03 -10.90 -8.79
N LEU A 118 -11.58 -11.83 -9.63
CA LEU A 118 -10.16 -12.01 -9.92
C LEU A 118 -9.58 -10.75 -10.59
N ASN A 119 -10.32 -10.12 -11.50
CA ASN A 119 -9.91 -8.87 -12.12
C ASN A 119 -9.81 -7.73 -11.10
N ILE A 120 -10.73 -7.61 -10.15
CA ILE A 120 -10.61 -6.66 -9.02
C ILE A 120 -9.33 -6.93 -8.22
N SER A 121 -9.04 -8.19 -7.90
CA SER A 121 -7.79 -8.59 -7.22
C SER A 121 -6.55 -8.14 -8.00
N ASN A 122 -6.55 -8.32 -9.32
CA ASN A 122 -5.46 -7.89 -10.20
C ASN A 122 -5.30 -6.36 -10.26
N GLU A 123 -6.40 -5.60 -10.27
CA GLU A 123 -6.33 -4.13 -10.22
C GLU A 123 -5.77 -3.64 -8.87
N TYR A 124 -6.14 -4.28 -7.76
CA TYR A 124 -5.51 -4.02 -6.46
C TYR A 124 -4.01 -4.32 -6.48
N ALA A 125 -3.59 -5.40 -7.13
CA ALA A 125 -2.18 -5.72 -7.32
C ALA A 125 -1.43 -4.64 -8.09
N LYS A 126 -2.02 -4.09 -9.17
CA LYS A 126 -1.41 -3.01 -9.96
C LYS A 126 -1.15 -1.76 -9.13
N ILE A 127 -2.15 -1.32 -8.35
CA ILE A 127 -2.01 -0.15 -7.48
C ILE A 127 -0.94 -0.42 -6.41
N GLY A 128 -1.01 -1.57 -5.73
CA GLY A 128 -0.02 -1.98 -4.73
C GLY A 128 1.41 -2.00 -5.28
N ASN A 129 1.61 -2.59 -6.47
CA ASN A 129 2.91 -2.66 -7.13
C ASN A 129 3.44 -1.29 -7.55
N LEU A 130 2.55 -0.40 -8.02
CA LEU A 130 2.93 0.97 -8.37
C LEU A 130 3.47 1.75 -7.15
N TYR A 131 2.85 1.59 -5.98
CA TYR A 131 3.37 2.17 -4.74
C TYR A 131 4.63 1.46 -4.22
N MET A 132 4.70 0.13 -4.36
CA MET A 132 5.89 -0.66 -4.02
C MET A 132 7.13 -0.23 -4.79
N ASN A 133 7.00 0.01 -6.10
CA ASN A 133 8.12 0.43 -6.96
C ASN A 133 8.72 1.78 -6.55
N ASP A 134 7.88 2.68 -6.03
CA ASP A 134 8.33 3.97 -5.47
C ASP A 134 8.81 3.86 -4.01
N GLY A 135 8.70 2.66 -3.42
CA GLY A 135 8.97 2.38 -2.01
C GLY A 135 8.04 3.12 -1.06
N GLN A 136 6.82 3.42 -1.49
CA GLN A 136 5.72 3.97 -0.69
C GLN A 136 4.92 2.83 -0.06
N PHE A 137 5.56 2.09 0.83
CA PHE A 137 4.98 0.89 1.44
C PHE A 137 3.69 1.13 2.25
N PRO A 138 3.54 2.24 3.01
CA PRO A 138 2.29 2.52 3.72
C PRO A 138 1.09 2.66 2.78
N ASP A 139 1.29 3.27 1.61
CA ASP A 139 0.25 3.42 0.59
C ASP A 139 -0.03 2.12 -0.16
N ALA A 140 0.98 1.25 -0.33
CA ALA A 140 0.83 -0.04 -1.00
C ALA A 140 0.05 -1.07 -0.17
N MET A 141 0.31 -1.14 1.14
CA MET A 141 -0.18 -2.22 2.01
C MET A 141 -1.71 -2.40 1.98
N PRO A 142 -2.56 -1.34 2.06
CA PRO A 142 -4.01 -1.51 2.04
C PRO A 142 -4.52 -2.19 0.77
N TYR A 143 -3.95 -1.87 -0.40
CA TYR A 143 -4.34 -2.48 -1.67
C TYR A 143 -3.90 -3.95 -1.74
N LEU A 144 -2.70 -4.27 -1.26
CA LEU A 144 -2.24 -5.67 -1.21
C LEU A 144 -3.05 -6.52 -0.22
N LYS A 145 -3.47 -5.96 0.92
CA LYS A 145 -4.41 -6.63 1.84
C LYS A 145 -5.75 -6.91 1.13
N LYS A 146 -6.30 -5.94 0.41
CA LYS A 146 -7.54 -6.13 -0.39
C LYS A 146 -7.40 -7.21 -1.46
N ARG A 147 -6.24 -7.30 -2.11
CA ARG A 147 -5.93 -8.37 -3.08
C ARG A 147 -6.11 -9.76 -2.45
N VAL A 148 -5.46 -10.03 -1.32
CA VAL A 148 -5.53 -11.36 -0.67
C VAL A 148 -6.85 -11.62 0.07
N GLU A 149 -7.60 -10.56 0.43
CA GLU A 149 -8.98 -10.71 0.92
C GLU A 149 -9.93 -11.22 -0.18
N ILE A 150 -9.73 -10.76 -1.42
CA ILE A 150 -10.57 -11.14 -2.57
C ILE A 150 -10.12 -12.47 -3.19
N ASP A 151 -8.81 -12.68 -3.28
CA ASP A 151 -8.21 -13.91 -3.80
C ASP A 151 -7.32 -14.57 -2.72
N PRO A 152 -7.91 -15.27 -1.74
CA PRO A 152 -7.19 -15.86 -0.62
C PRO A 152 -6.32 -17.07 -1.00
N ASN A 153 -6.41 -17.55 -2.24
CA ASN A 153 -5.57 -18.64 -2.76
C ASN A 153 -4.45 -18.12 -3.68
N ASN A 154 -4.25 -16.80 -3.75
CA ASN A 154 -3.20 -16.19 -4.55
C ASN A 154 -1.84 -16.23 -3.85
N ALA A 155 -1.02 -17.24 -4.14
CA ALA A 155 0.33 -17.33 -3.58
C ALA A 155 1.15 -16.04 -3.85
N GLU A 156 1.05 -15.48 -5.06
CA GLU A 156 1.74 -14.25 -5.44
C GLU A 156 1.32 -13.05 -4.58
N GLY A 157 0.04 -12.92 -4.21
CA GLY A 157 -0.45 -11.84 -3.37
C GLY A 157 0.18 -11.86 -1.97
N TYR A 158 0.27 -13.04 -1.35
CA TYR A 158 0.96 -13.19 -0.07
C TYR A 158 2.47 -13.00 -0.19
N TYR A 159 3.07 -13.46 -1.30
CA TYR A 159 4.46 -13.19 -1.60
C TYR A 159 4.73 -11.68 -1.68
N THR A 160 3.92 -10.91 -2.42
CA THR A 160 4.09 -9.45 -2.53
C THR A 160 4.00 -8.75 -1.17
N ILE A 161 3.09 -9.16 -0.28
CA ILE A 161 3.00 -8.64 1.11
C ILE A 161 4.27 -8.98 1.90
N GLY A 162 4.81 -10.19 1.71
CA GLY A 162 6.09 -10.63 2.27
C GLY A 162 7.26 -9.76 1.83
N VAL A 163 7.36 -9.51 0.53
CA VAL A 163 8.39 -8.64 -0.07
C VAL A 163 8.27 -7.21 0.46
N LEU A 164 7.04 -6.68 0.56
CA LEU A 164 6.79 -5.36 1.16
C LEU A 164 7.31 -5.30 2.60
N ASN A 165 7.00 -6.30 3.41
CA ASN A 165 7.46 -6.38 4.80
C ASN A 165 8.97 -6.53 4.93
N TRP A 166 9.60 -7.28 4.03
CA TRP A 166 11.05 -7.30 3.94
C TRP A 166 11.62 -5.92 3.59
N GLY A 167 11.01 -5.23 2.63
CA GLY A 167 11.37 -3.85 2.25
C GLY A 167 11.25 -2.87 3.42
N LEU A 168 10.23 -3.03 4.27
CA LEU A 168 10.09 -2.27 5.52
C LEU A 168 11.24 -2.53 6.49
N CYS A 169 11.77 -3.75 6.56
CA CYS A 169 12.84 -4.10 7.48
C CYS A 169 14.23 -3.67 6.98
N PHE A 170 14.49 -3.85 5.69
CA PHE A 170 15.81 -3.75 5.06
C PHE A 170 16.19 -2.32 4.64
N ASP A 171 15.24 -1.47 4.22
CA ASP A 171 15.57 -0.10 3.79
C ASP A 171 15.79 0.85 4.99
N ASN A 172 17.03 0.86 5.47
CA ASN A 172 17.51 1.67 6.59
C ASN A 172 17.38 3.20 6.40
N ARG A 173 17.02 3.69 5.21
CA ARG A 173 16.73 5.11 4.96
C ARG A 173 15.25 5.48 5.08
N LYS A 174 14.35 4.49 5.18
CA LYS A 174 12.89 4.71 5.18
C LYS A 174 12.19 4.14 6.40
N LEU A 175 12.83 4.15 7.57
CA LEU A 175 12.16 3.91 8.86
C LEU A 175 10.83 4.66 9.01
N TYR A 176 10.74 5.84 8.39
CA TYR A 176 9.49 6.59 8.24
C TYR A 176 8.32 5.73 7.74
N ASN A 177 8.54 4.85 6.75
CA ASN A 177 7.51 3.96 6.21
C ASN A 177 6.98 3.04 7.30
N ILE A 178 7.87 2.49 8.12
CA ILE A 178 7.52 1.61 9.22
C ILE A 178 6.65 2.35 10.25
N LEU A 179 7.06 3.56 10.64
CA LEU A 179 6.31 4.36 11.62
C LEU A 179 4.99 4.92 11.07
N SER A 180 4.86 5.06 9.76
CA SER A 180 3.64 5.56 9.11
C SER A 180 2.55 4.49 8.99
N MET A 181 2.87 3.23 9.27
CA MET A 181 1.90 2.14 9.29
C MET A 181 1.16 2.11 10.63
N LYS A 182 0.04 2.83 10.67
CA LYS A 182 -0.81 2.97 11.87
C LYS A 182 -1.15 1.62 12.52
N ASP A 183 -1.42 0.59 11.73
CA ASP A 183 -1.73 -0.76 12.22
C ASP A 183 -0.63 -1.30 13.14
N TYR A 184 0.65 -1.14 12.80
CA TYR A 184 1.73 -1.66 13.63
C TYR A 184 1.89 -0.89 14.93
N ILE A 185 1.80 0.44 14.88
CA ILE A 185 1.84 1.27 16.10
C ILE A 185 0.63 0.95 16.99
N ASN A 186 -0.55 0.72 16.40
CA ASN A 186 -1.74 0.30 17.14
C ASN A 186 -1.58 -1.08 17.77
N ASN A 187 -0.97 -2.04 17.06
CA ASN A 187 -0.67 -3.37 17.59
C ASN A 187 0.32 -3.31 18.77
N ILE A 188 1.35 -2.46 18.67
CA ILE A 188 2.30 -2.21 19.76
C ILE A 188 1.59 -1.58 20.95
N LYS A 189 0.75 -0.57 20.69
CA LYS A 189 -0.05 0.13 21.70
C LYS A 189 -0.97 -0.81 22.47
N ALA A 190 -1.54 -1.81 21.79
CA ALA A 190 -2.45 -2.79 22.39
C ALA A 190 -1.75 -3.86 23.27
N LYS A 191 -0.42 -3.98 23.21
CA LYS A 191 0.36 -5.02 23.92
C LYS A 191 1.00 -4.45 25.19
N GLU A 192 0.53 -4.91 26.35
CA GLU A 192 1.06 -4.48 27.67
C GLU A 192 2.57 -4.69 27.82
N ASN A 193 3.08 -5.83 27.33
CA ASN A 193 4.51 -6.12 27.34
C ASN A 193 5.32 -5.11 26.50
N SER A 194 4.77 -4.66 25.37
CA SER A 194 5.42 -3.66 24.51
C SER A 194 5.50 -2.30 25.20
N LEU A 195 4.41 -1.86 25.86
CA LEU A 195 4.41 -0.64 26.68
C LEU A 195 5.42 -0.73 27.82
N GLN A 196 5.52 -1.87 28.49
CA GLN A 196 6.51 -2.10 29.55
C GLN A 196 7.94 -2.05 29.01
N GLN A 197 8.19 -2.61 27.82
CA GLN A 197 9.50 -2.54 27.17
C GLN A 197 9.89 -1.12 26.80
N ILE A 198 8.97 -0.31 26.25
CA ILE A 198 9.21 1.11 25.94
C ILE A 198 9.49 1.89 27.22
N SER A 199 8.63 1.74 28.24
CA SER A 199 8.76 2.38 29.55
C SER A 199 10.12 2.09 30.20
N ARG A 200 10.55 0.82 30.24
CA ARG A 200 11.85 0.43 30.79
C ARG A 200 13.03 0.98 29.99
N ALA A 201 12.97 0.90 28.66
CA ALA A 201 14.06 1.35 27.81
C ALA A 201 14.27 2.87 27.87
N SER A 202 13.19 3.63 28.06
CA SER A 202 13.21 5.09 28.06
C SER A 202 13.18 5.74 29.44
N GLU A 203 13.05 4.93 30.51
CA GLU A 203 12.93 5.38 31.90
C GLU A 203 11.72 6.32 32.12
N ILE A 204 10.63 6.11 31.37
CA ILE A 204 9.36 6.85 31.51
C ILE A 204 8.25 5.94 32.03
N GLY A 205 7.20 6.52 32.60
CA GLY A 205 6.01 5.76 33.00
C GLY A 205 5.26 5.15 31.80
N LYS A 206 4.51 4.06 32.02
CA LYS A 206 3.71 3.41 30.97
C LYS A 206 2.72 4.35 30.29
N GLU A 207 2.12 5.26 31.06
CA GLU A 207 1.21 6.28 30.54
C GLU A 207 1.92 7.25 29.59
N ALA A 208 3.14 7.69 29.93
CA ALA A 208 3.95 8.51 29.04
C ALA A 208 4.35 7.72 27.78
N ALA A 209 4.71 6.43 27.89
CA ALA A 209 4.98 5.58 26.74
C ALA A 209 3.77 5.45 25.80
N LEU A 210 2.56 5.37 26.36
CA LEU A 210 1.31 5.38 25.60
C LEU A 210 1.12 6.70 24.84
N GLN A 211 1.32 7.84 25.51
CA GLN A 211 1.24 9.17 24.91
C GLN A 211 2.29 9.39 23.82
N VAL A 212 3.48 8.80 23.95
CA VAL A 212 4.50 8.79 22.89
C VAL A 212 4.00 8.06 21.64
N LEU A 213 3.41 6.87 21.79
CA LEU A 213 2.82 6.14 20.66
C LEU A 213 1.66 6.92 20.01
N ASP A 214 0.84 7.60 20.81
CA ASP A 214 -0.23 8.46 20.31
C ASP A 214 0.30 9.65 19.52
N ALA A 215 1.40 10.28 19.98
CA ALA A 215 2.09 11.30 19.21
C ALA A 215 2.61 10.74 17.88
N ILE A 216 3.13 9.51 17.84
CA ILE A 216 3.60 8.88 16.59
C ILE A 216 2.43 8.54 15.63
N ASN A 217 1.23 8.30 16.12
CA ASN A 217 0.06 8.00 15.27
C ASN A 217 -0.79 9.22 14.88
N THR A 218 -0.55 10.38 15.50
CA THR A 218 -1.29 11.61 15.20
C THR A 218 -0.93 12.14 13.79
N ASP A 219 -1.90 12.73 13.10
CA ASP A 219 -1.70 13.41 11.81
C ASP A 219 -0.53 14.40 11.86
N GLU A 220 0.26 14.45 10.78
CA GLU A 220 1.52 15.18 10.72
C GLU A 220 1.32 16.70 10.91
N GLY A 221 0.32 17.29 10.24
CA GLY A 221 -0.04 18.70 10.43
C GLY A 221 -0.55 19.00 11.85
N THR A 222 -1.24 18.04 12.47
CA THR A 222 -1.76 18.18 13.85
C THR A 222 -0.63 18.23 14.90
N ILE A 223 0.44 17.47 14.72
CA ILE A 223 1.60 17.51 15.63
C ILE A 223 2.39 18.78 15.41
N LEU A 224 2.70 19.10 14.15
CA LEU A 224 3.47 20.30 13.80
C LEU A 224 2.75 21.59 14.21
N GLY A 225 1.41 21.60 14.14
CA GLY A 225 0.56 22.68 14.64
C GLY A 225 0.71 22.97 16.13
N LYS A 226 1.20 22.01 16.93
CA LYS A 226 1.47 22.17 18.37
C LYS A 226 2.91 22.60 18.68
N LEU A 227 3.77 22.71 17.66
CA LEU A 227 5.19 23.03 17.83
C LEU A 227 5.46 24.54 17.80
N ASP A 228 6.61 24.93 18.37
CA ASP A 228 7.10 26.31 18.28
C ASP A 228 7.48 26.66 16.83
N LYS A 229 6.62 27.47 16.20
CA LYS A 229 6.82 27.98 14.84
C LYS A 229 8.17 28.68 14.67
N LYS A 230 8.65 29.42 15.68
CA LYS A 230 9.92 30.16 15.59
C LYS A 230 11.11 29.21 15.52
N ALA A 231 11.07 28.13 16.30
CA ALA A 231 12.11 27.11 16.28
C ALA A 231 12.19 26.39 14.92
N LEU A 232 11.03 26.02 14.35
CA LEU A 232 10.96 25.40 13.03
C LEU A 232 11.48 26.33 11.92
N ILE A 233 11.06 27.59 11.92
CA ILE A 233 11.54 28.59 10.96
C ILE A 233 13.05 28.78 11.08
N SER A 234 13.60 28.82 12.30
CA SER A 234 15.04 28.94 12.53
C SER A 234 15.83 27.75 11.98
N GLN A 235 15.30 26.54 12.11
CA GLN A 235 15.93 25.34 11.54
C GLN A 235 15.90 25.38 10.01
N ILE A 236 14.78 25.74 9.39
CA ILE A 236 14.70 25.87 7.93
C ILE A 236 15.62 26.97 7.39
N ALA A 237 15.68 28.10 8.07
CA ALA A 237 16.56 29.22 7.71
C ALA A 237 18.05 28.88 7.81
N SER A 238 18.43 27.81 8.52
CA SER A 238 19.82 27.35 8.61
C SER A 238 20.31 26.60 7.37
N ILE A 239 19.40 26.19 6.48
CA ILE A 239 19.76 25.41 5.29
C ILE A 239 20.44 26.32 4.25
N PRO A 240 21.65 25.98 3.77
CA PRO A 240 22.33 26.77 2.75
C PRO A 240 21.49 26.91 1.47
N LYS A 241 21.39 28.16 1.00
CA LYS A 241 20.68 28.56 -0.22
C LYS A 241 19.15 28.50 -0.16
N ILE A 242 18.55 28.15 0.99
CA ILE A 242 17.09 28.25 1.17
C ILE A 242 16.71 29.68 1.54
N LYS A 243 15.75 30.26 0.82
CA LYS A 243 15.18 31.55 1.20
C LYS A 243 14.36 31.39 2.48
N LYS A 244 14.61 32.25 3.47
CA LYS A 244 13.86 32.27 4.75
C LYS A 244 12.35 32.30 4.55
N GLU A 245 11.89 33.08 3.58
CA GLU A 245 10.48 33.21 3.19
C GLU A 245 9.83 31.87 2.83
N TYR A 246 10.56 30.95 2.19
CA TYR A 246 10.03 29.63 1.84
C TYR A 246 9.77 28.79 3.09
N GLY A 247 10.65 28.89 4.11
CA GLY A 247 10.45 28.23 5.39
C GLY A 247 9.26 28.79 6.17
N GLU A 248 9.09 30.12 6.17
CA GLU A 248 7.95 30.80 6.80
C GLU A 248 6.63 30.36 6.16
N LYS A 249 6.52 30.43 4.83
CA LYS A 249 5.33 29.99 4.08
C LYS A 249 5.01 28.51 4.30
N ALA A 250 6.04 27.65 4.34
CA ALA A 250 5.86 26.22 4.61
C ALA A 250 5.27 25.97 6.01
N VAL A 251 5.83 26.60 7.04
CA VAL A 251 5.36 26.45 8.43
C VAL A 251 3.94 27.01 8.58
N ASP A 252 3.63 28.17 8.00
CA ASP A 252 2.30 28.76 8.10
C ASP A 252 1.23 27.90 7.43
N CYS A 253 1.51 27.35 6.25
CA CYS A 253 0.58 26.47 5.53
C CYS A 253 0.33 25.16 6.29
N ILE A 254 1.37 24.50 6.81
CA ILE A 254 1.24 23.23 7.56
C ILE A 254 0.50 23.42 8.89
N THR A 255 0.72 24.56 9.57
CA THR A 255 0.08 24.82 10.86
C THR A 255 -1.36 25.34 10.74
N SER A 256 -1.76 25.79 9.54
CA SER A 256 -3.11 26.32 9.29
C SER A 256 -4.08 25.27 8.71
N SER A 257 -3.57 24.13 8.22
CA SER A 257 -4.39 23.04 7.65
C SER A 257 -3.62 21.72 7.68
N PRO A 258 -4.27 20.57 7.96
CA PRO A 258 -3.65 19.24 7.90
C PRO A 258 -3.46 18.78 6.45
N GLN A 259 -2.82 19.60 5.61
CA GLN A 259 -2.43 19.23 4.26
C GLN A 259 -1.11 18.45 4.29
N ASP A 260 -0.96 17.52 3.33
CA ASP A 260 0.31 16.86 3.07
C ASP A 260 1.43 17.90 2.87
N ILE A 261 2.54 17.72 3.59
CA ILE A 261 3.68 18.65 3.62
C ILE A 261 4.22 18.88 2.22
N LEU A 262 4.31 17.82 1.39
CA LEU A 262 4.80 17.94 0.02
C LEU A 262 3.88 18.78 -0.85
N SER A 263 2.57 18.53 -0.78
CA SER A 263 1.56 19.33 -1.49
C SER A 263 1.59 20.79 -1.07
N CYS A 264 1.82 21.05 0.22
CA CYS A 264 1.90 22.40 0.77
C CYS A 264 3.17 23.13 0.29
N ILE A 265 4.35 22.56 0.52
CA ILE A 265 5.63 23.20 0.16
C ILE A 265 5.76 23.32 -1.37
N GLY A 266 5.30 22.32 -2.13
CA GLY A 266 5.38 22.31 -3.58
C GLY A 266 4.56 23.40 -4.28
N LYS A 267 3.61 24.05 -3.59
CA LYS A 267 2.80 25.17 -4.10
C LYS A 267 3.45 26.53 -3.86
N ILE A 268 4.58 26.61 -3.16
CA ILE A 268 5.26 27.88 -2.90
C ILE A 268 5.83 28.41 -4.22
N GLU A 269 5.37 29.59 -4.64
CA GLU A 269 5.81 30.20 -5.89
C GLU A 269 7.34 30.40 -5.93
N GLY A 270 7.98 29.93 -7.01
CA GLY A 270 9.41 30.08 -7.23
C GLY A 270 10.31 29.15 -6.40
N ILE A 271 9.76 28.23 -5.61
CA ILE A 271 10.54 27.18 -4.96
C ILE A 271 10.92 26.11 -5.98
N ASN A 272 12.18 25.66 -5.97
CA ASN A 272 12.60 24.56 -6.82
C ASN A 272 12.50 23.19 -6.10
N PRO A 273 12.45 22.06 -6.83
CA PRO A 273 12.26 20.73 -6.22
C PRO A 273 13.34 20.33 -5.19
N GLU A 274 14.59 20.79 -5.36
CA GLU A 274 15.65 20.50 -4.38
C GLU A 274 15.46 21.27 -3.07
N GLU A 275 14.92 22.50 -3.16
CA GLU A 275 14.56 23.27 -1.98
C GLU A 275 13.37 22.64 -1.25
N VAL A 276 12.36 22.17 -1.99
CA VAL A 276 11.22 21.41 -1.43
C VAL A 276 11.73 20.21 -0.62
N LYS A 277 12.66 19.43 -1.18
CA LYS A 277 13.24 18.27 -0.49
C LYS A 277 13.94 18.64 0.81
N LYS A 278 14.72 19.72 0.82
CA LYS A 278 15.46 20.20 2.00
C LYS A 278 14.54 20.74 3.09
N ILE A 279 13.49 21.49 2.74
CA ILE A 279 12.51 21.97 3.73
C ILE A 279 11.73 20.78 4.30
N ARG A 280 11.32 19.84 3.42
CA ARG A 280 10.64 18.60 3.82
C ARG A 280 11.47 17.78 4.81
N SER A 281 12.79 17.71 4.69
CA SER A 281 13.58 16.90 5.63
C SER A 281 13.52 17.40 7.08
N ILE A 282 13.27 18.70 7.29
CA ILE A 282 13.10 19.28 8.64
C ILE A 282 11.66 19.14 9.13
N LEU A 283 10.70 19.37 8.23
CA LEU A 283 9.29 19.39 8.58
C LEU A 283 8.66 18.01 8.60
N SER A 284 9.24 17.02 7.93
CA SER A 284 8.68 15.68 7.91
C SER A 284 8.85 14.97 9.25
N LYS A 285 7.85 14.15 9.57
CA LYS A 285 7.76 13.23 10.70
C LYS A 285 8.73 12.07 10.54
N SER A 286 10.02 12.34 10.39
CA SER A 286 11.04 11.30 10.42
C SER A 286 11.24 10.81 11.87
N PRO A 287 11.63 9.54 12.07
CA PRO A 287 12.01 9.04 13.38
C PRO A 287 13.07 9.92 14.08
N GLU A 288 14.00 10.45 13.29
CA GLU A 288 15.10 11.32 13.73
C GLU A 288 14.58 12.64 14.32
N ASN A 289 13.54 13.21 13.72
CA ASN A 289 12.95 14.47 14.18
C ASN A 289 11.96 14.26 15.33
N LEU A 290 11.22 13.13 15.35
CA LEU A 290 10.17 12.85 16.33
C LEU A 290 10.64 12.93 17.78
N SER A 291 11.85 12.46 18.07
CA SER A 291 12.43 12.53 19.43
C SER A 291 12.59 13.96 19.96
N ASN A 292 12.75 14.95 19.07
CA ASN A 292 12.82 16.37 19.44
C ASN A 292 11.44 16.94 19.76
N TYR A 293 10.39 16.39 19.17
CA TYR A 293 9.02 16.91 19.25
C TYR A 293 8.21 16.28 20.37
N ILE A 294 8.46 15.02 20.68
CA ILE A 294 7.78 14.29 21.76
C ILE A 294 7.78 15.07 23.09
N PRO A 295 8.92 15.64 23.57
CA PRO A 295 8.94 16.40 24.83
C PRO A 295 8.02 17.62 24.87
N LEU A 296 7.63 18.16 23.70
CA LEU A 296 6.75 19.31 23.59
C LEU A 296 5.26 18.89 23.61
N ALA A 297 4.97 17.64 23.27
CA ALA A 297 3.62 17.09 23.19
C ALA A 297 3.27 16.18 24.38
N VAL A 298 4.27 15.67 25.10
CA VAL A 298 4.13 14.67 26.16
C VAL A 298 4.80 15.18 27.44
N ASN A 299 4.00 15.44 28.46
CA ASN A 299 4.51 15.94 29.75
C ASN A 299 5.42 14.91 30.43
N GLY A 300 6.52 15.39 31.03
CA GLY A 300 7.44 14.54 31.79
C GLY A 300 8.40 13.69 30.94
N VAL A 301 8.38 13.83 29.61
CA VAL A 301 9.33 13.16 28.72
C VAL A 301 10.37 14.16 28.25
N ASN A 302 11.65 13.94 28.59
CA ASN A 302 12.75 14.74 28.07
C ASN A 302 13.26 14.18 26.73
N LYS A 303 14.12 14.93 26.03
CA LYS A 303 14.65 14.55 24.71
C LYS A 303 15.39 13.21 24.69
N ASN A 304 16.17 12.90 25.74
CA ASN A 304 16.92 11.64 25.83
C ASN A 304 15.97 10.44 26.02
N ALA A 305 14.98 10.60 26.91
CA ALA A 305 13.93 9.61 27.12
C ALA A 305 13.10 9.38 25.84
N ALA A 306 12.74 10.46 25.13
CA ALA A 306 12.05 10.38 23.84
C ALA A 306 12.87 9.62 22.80
N ALA A 307 14.18 9.90 22.69
CA ALA A 307 15.06 9.19 21.76
C ALA A 307 15.13 7.68 22.09
N LYS A 308 15.35 7.32 23.35
CA LYS A 308 15.33 5.91 23.80
C LYS A 308 13.98 5.22 23.54
N ALA A 309 12.88 5.94 23.75
CA ALA A 309 11.54 5.42 23.47
C ALA A 309 11.37 5.16 21.97
N MET A 310 11.79 6.12 21.13
CA MET A 310 11.75 5.99 19.68
C MET A 310 12.56 4.79 19.19
N ASP A 311 13.81 4.63 19.65
CA ASP A 311 14.65 3.49 19.29
C ASP A 311 13.94 2.17 19.62
N LYS A 312 13.36 2.08 20.82
CA LYS A 312 12.66 0.88 21.24
C LYS A 312 11.37 0.63 20.44
N ILE A 313 10.62 1.68 20.10
CA ILE A 313 9.43 1.57 19.25
C ILE A 313 9.83 1.09 17.86
N ILE A 314 10.91 1.61 17.29
CA ILE A 314 11.34 1.20 15.96
C ILE A 314 11.73 -0.29 15.94
N ASP A 315 12.42 -0.78 16.97
CA ASP A 315 12.72 -2.21 17.11
C ASP A 315 11.42 -3.03 17.16
N LEU A 316 10.44 -2.61 17.96
CA LEU A 316 9.16 -3.29 18.08
C LEU A 316 8.39 -3.32 16.75
N VAL A 317 8.39 -2.22 15.99
CA VAL A 317 7.71 -2.22 14.69
C VAL A 317 8.43 -3.10 13.69
N LYS A 318 9.77 -3.15 13.71
CA LYS A 318 10.53 -4.10 12.89
C LYS A 318 10.15 -5.55 13.20
N TYR A 319 9.96 -5.90 14.47
CA TYR A 319 9.47 -7.22 14.84
C TYR A 319 8.08 -7.51 14.26
N GLU A 320 7.13 -6.58 14.37
CA GLU A 320 5.79 -6.76 13.76
C GLU A 320 5.88 -6.97 12.25
N ALA A 321 6.72 -6.19 11.55
CA ALA A 321 6.90 -6.31 10.10
C ALA A 321 7.54 -7.66 9.71
N ILE A 322 8.53 -8.13 10.48
CA ILE A 322 9.13 -9.46 10.28
C ILE A 322 8.07 -10.55 10.46
N ASP A 323 7.31 -10.50 11.54
CA ASP A 323 6.29 -11.51 11.86
C ASP A 323 5.18 -11.55 10.78
N ASP A 324 4.66 -10.39 10.37
CA ASP A 324 3.63 -10.30 9.32
C ASP A 324 4.18 -10.72 7.94
N GLY A 325 5.43 -10.38 7.65
CA GLY A 325 6.13 -10.81 6.44
C GLY A 325 6.32 -12.32 6.39
N LEU A 326 6.80 -12.92 7.48
CA LEU A 326 6.98 -14.37 7.59
C LEU A 326 5.64 -15.11 7.53
N LYS A 327 4.61 -14.61 8.21
CA LYS A 327 3.24 -15.15 8.13
C LYS A 327 2.74 -15.18 6.69
N SER A 328 2.91 -14.08 5.96
CA SER A 328 2.48 -13.96 4.56
C SER A 328 3.29 -14.90 3.66
N LEU A 329 4.61 -14.91 3.76
CA LEU A 329 5.44 -15.78 2.92
C LEU A 329 5.22 -17.27 3.21
N ASN A 330 5.01 -17.64 4.47
CA ASN A 330 4.64 -19.00 4.85
C ASN A 330 3.32 -19.41 4.19
N LYS A 331 2.32 -18.51 4.17
CA LYS A 331 1.07 -18.75 3.43
C LYS A 331 1.31 -18.88 1.92
N SER A 332 2.19 -18.05 1.35
CA SER A 332 2.58 -18.14 -0.06
C SER A 332 3.16 -19.52 -0.41
N VAL A 333 4.13 -20.03 0.37
CA VAL A 333 4.76 -21.33 0.09
C VAL A 333 3.86 -22.53 0.44
N GLU A 334 2.89 -22.35 1.34
CA GLU A 334 1.81 -23.32 1.59
C GLU A 334 0.94 -23.49 0.33
N LEU A 335 0.55 -22.38 -0.29
CA LEU A 335 -0.25 -22.34 -1.51
C LEU A 335 0.53 -22.80 -2.76
N ASN A 336 1.80 -22.39 -2.88
CA ASN A 336 2.69 -22.80 -3.96
C ASN A 336 4.06 -23.24 -3.43
N LYS A 337 4.23 -24.56 -3.30
CA LYS A 337 5.49 -25.17 -2.81
C LYS A 337 6.66 -25.02 -3.77
N ASN A 338 6.40 -24.76 -5.05
CA ASN A 338 7.43 -24.59 -6.10
C ASN A 338 7.75 -23.11 -6.31
N TYR A 339 7.87 -22.34 -5.22
CA TYR A 339 8.11 -20.90 -5.28
C TYR A 339 9.45 -20.52 -4.63
N PRO A 340 10.59 -20.67 -5.34
CA PRO A 340 11.92 -20.44 -4.77
C PRO A 340 12.13 -19.02 -4.24
N ASP A 341 11.52 -18.01 -4.86
CA ASP A 341 11.68 -16.61 -4.43
C ASP A 341 11.00 -16.34 -3.08
N ALA A 342 9.82 -16.91 -2.84
CA ALA A 342 9.16 -16.81 -1.54
C ALA A 342 10.03 -17.41 -0.42
N TYR A 343 10.65 -18.57 -0.66
CA TYR A 343 11.62 -19.14 0.30
C TYR A 343 12.82 -18.21 0.52
N ASN A 344 13.38 -17.60 -0.52
CA ASN A 344 14.48 -16.64 -0.34
C ASN A 344 14.07 -15.43 0.49
N TYR A 345 12.86 -14.89 0.32
CA TYR A 345 12.39 -13.79 1.17
C TYR A 345 12.14 -14.22 2.62
N ILE A 346 11.75 -15.48 2.86
CA ILE A 346 11.68 -16.05 4.22
C ILE A 346 13.08 -16.01 4.85
N VAL A 347 14.10 -16.48 4.12
CA VAL A 347 15.51 -16.42 4.57
C VAL A 347 15.91 -15.00 4.93
N LEU A 348 15.62 -14.03 4.06
CA LEU A 348 15.99 -12.64 4.28
C LEU A 348 15.31 -12.03 5.52
N LEU A 349 14.03 -12.36 5.78
CA LEU A 349 13.35 -11.92 7.01
C LEU A 349 13.91 -12.57 8.26
N TYR A 350 14.26 -13.86 8.22
CA TYR A 350 14.96 -14.49 9.35
C TYR A 350 16.32 -13.85 9.61
N VAL A 351 17.07 -13.47 8.57
CA VAL A 351 18.33 -12.73 8.74
C VAL A 351 18.10 -11.40 9.47
N GLU A 352 17.06 -10.65 9.13
CA GLU A 352 16.70 -9.43 9.87
C GLU A 352 16.28 -9.73 11.32
N LYS A 353 15.53 -10.83 11.54
CA LYS A 353 15.13 -11.29 12.88
C LYS A 353 16.34 -11.62 13.76
N ILE A 354 17.34 -12.31 13.21
CA ILE A 354 18.57 -12.71 13.90
C ILE A 354 19.41 -11.50 14.33
N LYS A 355 19.44 -10.44 13.52
CA LYS A 355 20.16 -9.20 13.84
C LYS A 355 19.60 -8.50 15.07
N ILE A 356 18.28 -8.55 15.26
CA ILE A 356 17.57 -7.84 16.36
C ILE A 356 17.32 -8.72 17.59
N GLU A 357 17.27 -10.05 17.43
CA GLU A 357 17.15 -11.00 18.53
C GLU A 357 18.38 -10.94 19.45
N LYS A 358 18.12 -10.96 20.76
CA LYS A 358 19.15 -10.87 21.81
C LYS A 358 19.42 -12.22 22.47
N ASP A 359 18.46 -13.13 22.44
CA ASP A 359 18.61 -14.49 22.94
C ASP A 359 19.38 -15.34 21.93
N LYS A 360 20.58 -15.76 22.32
CA LYS A 360 21.46 -16.57 21.46
C LYS A 360 20.82 -17.92 21.07
N SER A 361 20.07 -18.54 21.97
CA SER A 361 19.38 -19.80 21.66
C SER A 361 18.33 -19.62 20.58
N LYS A 362 17.60 -18.49 20.60
CA LYS A 362 16.64 -18.16 19.55
C LYS A 362 17.31 -17.79 18.24
N GLN A 363 18.45 -17.10 18.29
CA GLN A 363 19.27 -16.86 17.09
C GLN A 363 19.73 -18.17 16.46
N ASP A 364 20.16 -19.15 17.25
CA ASP A 364 20.56 -20.48 16.76
C ASP A 364 19.38 -21.20 16.07
N GLU A 365 18.17 -21.13 16.66
CA GLU A 365 16.95 -21.67 16.05
C GLU A 365 16.61 -20.98 14.72
N ASP A 366 16.56 -19.65 14.71
CA ASP A 366 16.24 -18.85 13.53
C ASP A 366 17.25 -19.09 12.39
N ILE A 367 18.54 -19.30 12.71
CA ILE A 367 19.58 -19.63 11.72
C ILE A 367 19.33 -20.99 11.08
N ASN A 368 18.88 -21.98 11.86
CA ASN A 368 18.54 -23.29 11.31
C ASN A 368 17.31 -23.20 10.41
N ILE A 369 16.28 -22.46 10.81
CA ILE A 369 15.09 -22.26 9.97
C ILE A 369 15.46 -21.52 8.66
N ALA A 370 16.28 -20.48 8.74
CA ALA A 370 16.75 -19.77 7.55
C ALA A 370 17.57 -20.68 6.63
N ALA A 371 18.45 -21.51 7.19
CA ALA A 371 19.25 -22.48 6.45
C ALA A 371 18.38 -23.51 5.71
N ASP A 372 17.35 -24.05 6.37
CA ASP A 372 16.43 -25.01 5.76
C ASP A 372 15.66 -24.41 4.59
N ASN A 373 15.23 -23.15 4.72
CA ASN A 373 14.56 -22.43 3.62
C ASN A 373 15.53 -22.09 2.48
N ALA A 374 16.79 -21.76 2.78
CA ALA A 374 17.83 -21.54 1.78
C ALA A 374 18.12 -22.82 0.98
N ALA A 375 18.18 -23.97 1.65
CA ALA A 375 18.34 -25.28 1.00
C ALA A 375 17.18 -25.58 0.04
N LYS A 376 15.93 -25.37 0.49
CA LYS A 376 14.72 -25.53 -0.33
C LYS A 376 14.75 -24.62 -1.56
N ALA A 377 15.05 -23.34 -1.37
CA ALA A 377 15.15 -22.38 -2.47
C ALA A 377 16.23 -22.79 -3.48
N SER A 378 17.40 -23.23 -3.00
CA SER A 378 18.50 -23.68 -3.86
C SER A 378 18.10 -24.90 -4.69
N LYS A 379 17.49 -25.91 -4.06
CA LYS A 379 17.00 -27.12 -4.75
C LYS A 379 15.91 -26.83 -5.78
N LEU A 380 14.99 -25.91 -5.48
CA LEU A 380 13.92 -25.53 -6.40
C LEU A 380 14.45 -24.76 -7.63
N ARG A 381 15.50 -23.95 -7.47
CA ARG A 381 16.13 -23.21 -8.58
C ARG A 381 16.98 -24.10 -9.49
N ASP A 382 17.63 -25.10 -8.92
CA ASP A 382 18.42 -26.08 -9.64
C ASP A 382 18.14 -27.50 -9.10
N PRO A 383 17.12 -28.19 -9.67
CA PRO A 383 16.76 -29.54 -9.25
C PRO A 383 17.91 -30.56 -9.44
N GLY A 384 18.84 -30.30 -10.36
CA GLY A 384 20.00 -31.15 -10.63
C GLY A 384 21.13 -30.99 -9.61
N LYS A 385 21.09 -29.95 -8.78
CA LYS A 385 22.08 -29.71 -7.72
C LYS A 385 22.06 -30.83 -6.69
N THR A 386 23.24 -31.37 -6.38
CA THR A 386 23.41 -32.45 -5.40
C THR A 386 23.27 -31.93 -3.98
N ASP A 387 22.88 -32.82 -3.06
CA ASP A 387 22.73 -32.48 -1.65
C ASP A 387 24.05 -32.02 -1.03
N ASP A 388 25.19 -32.57 -1.47
CA ASP A 388 26.53 -32.12 -1.03
C ASP A 388 26.81 -30.66 -1.35
N ILE A 389 26.42 -30.20 -2.56
CA ILE A 389 26.59 -28.80 -2.96
C ILE A 389 25.67 -27.91 -2.14
N ILE A 390 24.41 -28.31 -1.96
CA ILE A 390 23.44 -27.55 -1.16
C ILE A 390 23.90 -27.45 0.30
N ASN A 391 24.37 -28.54 0.89
CA ASN A 391 24.88 -28.56 2.25
C ASN A 391 26.09 -27.63 2.41
N LYS A 392 26.97 -27.55 1.40
CA LYS A 392 28.11 -26.62 1.40
C LYS A 392 27.65 -25.16 1.31
N GLU A 393 26.65 -24.85 0.48
CA GLU A 393 26.03 -23.52 0.40
C GLU A 393 25.40 -23.12 1.73
N VAL A 394 24.63 -24.02 2.34
CA VAL A 394 23.97 -23.83 3.64
C VAL A 394 24.99 -23.59 4.75
N GLU A 395 26.09 -24.35 4.78
CA GLU A 395 27.15 -24.15 5.77
C GLU A 395 27.85 -22.79 5.58
N GLY A 396 28.09 -22.39 4.34
CA GLY A 396 28.59 -21.06 4.00
C GLY A 396 27.64 -19.95 4.47
N PHE A 397 26.34 -20.14 4.24
CA PHE A 397 25.28 -19.24 4.69
C PHE A 397 25.24 -19.12 6.22
N LYS A 398 25.23 -20.25 6.96
CA LYS A 398 25.24 -20.23 8.43
C LYS A 398 26.42 -19.44 8.98
N LYS A 399 27.63 -19.64 8.44
CA LYS A 399 28.83 -18.87 8.81
C LYS A 399 28.70 -17.38 8.50
N ALA A 400 28.05 -17.01 7.39
CA ALA A 400 27.83 -15.61 7.04
C ALA A 400 26.83 -14.95 8.00
N VAL A 401 25.74 -15.65 8.34
CA VAL A 401 24.70 -15.13 9.24
C VAL A 401 25.17 -15.06 10.69
N ASP A 402 25.99 -16.01 11.14
CA ASP A 402 26.60 -15.96 12.48
C ASP A 402 27.42 -14.67 12.70
N LYS A 403 28.06 -14.14 11.65
CA LYS A 403 28.83 -12.88 11.70
C LYS A 403 27.99 -11.63 11.87
N VAL A 404 26.67 -11.69 11.66
CA VAL A 404 25.76 -10.54 11.79
C VAL A 404 24.86 -10.63 13.03
N ARG A 405 25.05 -11.65 13.89
CA ARG A 405 24.33 -11.78 15.16
C ARG A 405 24.52 -10.54 16.03
N GLY A 406 23.41 -9.98 16.51
CA GLY A 406 23.41 -8.81 17.37
C GLY A 406 24.04 -7.56 16.77
N LYS A 407 24.41 -7.57 15.48
CA LYS A 407 24.83 -6.37 14.75
C LYS A 407 23.57 -5.62 14.37
N GLY A 408 23.11 -4.80 15.31
CA GLY A 408 22.01 -3.87 15.12
C GLY A 408 22.32 -2.85 14.02
N ARG A 409 21.44 -1.85 13.94
CA ARG A 409 21.28 -0.90 12.82
C ARG A 409 22.51 -0.11 12.36
N THR A 410 23.56 -0.01 13.17
CA THR A 410 24.69 0.92 12.95
C THR A 410 25.98 0.27 12.46
N GLU A 411 26.04 -1.06 12.37
CA GLU A 411 27.28 -1.81 12.09
C GLU A 411 27.23 -2.68 10.82
N SER A 412 26.19 -2.54 9.98
CA SER A 412 26.05 -3.18 8.66
C SER A 412 26.21 -2.16 7.54
#